data_AF-A0A2S5LX80-F1
#
_entry.id   AF-A0A2S5LX80-F1
#
_cell.length_a   1.000
_cell.length_b   1.000
_cell.length_c   1.000
_cell.angle_alpha   90.00
_cell.angle_beta   90.00
_cell.angle_gamma   90.00
#
_symmetry.space_group_name_H-M   'P 1'
#
loop_
_entity.id
_entity.type
_entity.pdbx_description
1 polymer ?
#
loop_
_entity_poly.entity_id
_entity_poly.type
_entity_poly.pdbx_seq_one_letter_code
_entity_poly.pdbx_strand_id
1 'polypeptide(L)'
;MAVKYLEDPYYYWYETLQRSNEENWYDRMKSNLKQFDTYEAWYENYKKLFTVHAGSPVYVIDDINRYVHNDQYGLTVSIQLTYPANEILDAVKNILKEYQNPHRGRPQLDDLGDIFQLASMADYSTLKILLDVYDLLNVSEELKPSFYEVGVELDLSPKSVIEPGDSPKDIRDKTTTMNSLVSKYHRWSKELISNAEEGFFPVYGTIKKPKRNELGFLINN
;
A
#
# COMPACT_ATOMS: atom_id res chain seq x y z
N MET A 1 11.06 -1.93 19.48
CA MET A 1 10.85 -1.54 18.06
C MET A 1 12.09 -0.79 17.61
N ALA A 2 12.80 -1.26 16.57
CA ALA A 2 13.95 -0.53 16.05
C ALA A 2 13.44 0.72 15.32
N VAL A 3 13.84 1.91 15.78
CA VAL A 3 13.41 3.24 15.27
C VAL A 3 13.63 3.40 13.75
N LYS A 4 14.46 2.54 13.15
CA LYS A 4 14.94 2.60 11.78
C LYS A 4 13.86 2.48 10.69
N TYR A 5 12.69 1.91 10.97
CA TYR A 5 11.69 1.57 9.94
C TYR A 5 10.36 2.31 10.07
N LEU A 6 10.25 3.29 10.97
CA LEU A 6 8.99 4.00 11.23
C LEU A 6 8.49 4.86 10.06
N GLU A 7 9.36 5.12 9.07
CA GLU A 7 9.05 5.88 7.85
C GLU A 7 9.07 5.01 6.59
N ASP A 8 9.04 3.69 6.73
CA ASP A 8 9.00 2.74 5.62
C ASP A 8 7.58 2.19 5.43
N PRO A 9 6.89 2.44 4.31
CA PRO A 9 5.53 1.95 4.10
C PRO A 9 5.47 0.41 4.04
N TYR A 10 6.54 -0.25 3.61
CA TYR A 10 6.60 -1.71 3.51
C TYR A 10 6.78 -2.37 4.88
N TYR A 11 7.35 -1.65 5.86
CA TYR A 11 7.36 -2.08 7.25
C TYR A 11 5.93 -2.17 7.80
N TYR A 12 5.09 -1.16 7.55
CA TYR A 12 3.69 -1.21 8.00
C TYR A 12 2.87 -2.25 7.22
N TRP A 13 3.19 -2.50 5.95
CA TRP A 13 2.56 -3.60 5.21
C TRP A 13 2.94 -4.95 5.85
N TYR A 14 4.22 -5.17 6.13
CA TYR A 14 4.69 -6.36 6.85
C TYR A 14 3.98 -6.54 8.19
N GLU A 15 3.94 -5.51 9.04
CA GLU A 15 3.27 -5.54 10.34
C GLU A 15 1.76 -5.84 10.22
N THR A 16 1.12 -5.33 9.17
CA THR A 16 -0.29 -5.62 8.87
C THR A 16 -0.47 -7.10 8.49
N LEU A 17 0.44 -7.64 7.69
CA LEU A 17 0.39 -9.05 7.29
C LEU A 17 0.66 -9.99 8.46
N GLN A 18 1.51 -9.62 9.43
CA GLN A 18 1.73 -10.40 10.65
C GLN A 18 0.46 -10.53 11.52
N ARG A 19 -0.45 -9.54 11.44
CA ARG A 19 -1.73 -9.52 12.16
C ARG A 19 -2.88 -10.14 11.37
N SER A 20 -2.62 -10.50 10.11
CA SER A 20 -3.58 -11.16 9.23
C SER A 20 -3.48 -12.68 9.34
N ASN A 21 -4.51 -13.40 8.87
CA ASN A 21 -4.44 -14.86 8.78
C ASN A 21 -4.05 -15.27 7.36
N GLU A 22 -2.93 -15.99 7.21
CA GLU A 22 -2.43 -16.47 5.91
C GLU A 22 -3.47 -17.34 5.17
N GLU A 23 -4.36 -18.03 5.89
CA GLU A 23 -5.46 -18.79 5.28
C GLU A 23 -6.49 -17.90 4.55
N ASN A 24 -6.66 -16.66 5.00
CA ASN A 24 -7.56 -15.68 4.39
C ASN A 24 -6.92 -14.96 3.20
N TRP A 25 -5.61 -15.14 2.99
CA TRP A 25 -4.92 -14.46 1.91
C TRP A 25 -5.46 -14.89 0.56
N TYR A 26 -5.59 -13.91 -0.33
CA TYR A 26 -6.00 -14.17 -1.70
C TYR A 26 -4.92 -15.00 -2.43
N ASP A 27 -5.29 -15.76 -3.45
CA ASP A 27 -4.36 -16.72 -4.09
C ASP A 27 -3.07 -16.05 -4.60
N ARG A 28 -3.17 -14.80 -5.07
CA ARG A 28 -2.01 -14.00 -5.48
C ARG A 28 -1.05 -13.70 -4.32
N MET A 29 -1.57 -13.46 -3.13
CA MET A 29 -0.77 -13.22 -1.92
C MET A 29 -0.09 -14.52 -1.49
N LYS A 30 -0.85 -15.63 -1.39
CA LYS A 30 -0.33 -16.96 -1.02
C LYS A 30 0.76 -17.46 -1.98
N SER A 31 0.64 -17.14 -3.26
CA SER A 31 1.60 -17.58 -4.28
C SER A 31 2.92 -16.80 -4.24
N ASN A 32 2.93 -15.59 -3.68
CA ASN A 32 4.07 -14.67 -3.79
C ASN A 32 4.69 -14.28 -2.44
N LEU A 33 3.92 -14.31 -1.36
CA LEU A 33 4.34 -13.87 -0.02
C LEU A 33 4.09 -14.97 1.00
N LYS A 34 4.86 -14.91 2.10
CA LYS A 34 4.66 -15.70 3.33
C LYS A 34 4.97 -14.83 4.53
N GLN A 35 4.46 -15.20 5.71
CA GLN A 35 4.87 -14.57 6.96
C GLN A 35 6.32 -14.95 7.32
N PHE A 36 7.05 -14.02 7.93
CA PHE A 36 8.42 -14.16 8.43
C PHE A 36 8.52 -13.58 9.84
N ASP A 37 9.52 -14.04 10.61
CA ASP A 37 9.74 -13.57 11.99
C ASP A 37 10.27 -12.13 12.08
N THR A 38 10.92 -11.63 11.01
CA THR A 38 11.54 -10.28 10.99
C THR A 38 11.26 -9.54 9.71
N TYR A 39 11.15 -8.21 9.81
CA TYR A 39 10.96 -7.33 8.67
C TYR A 39 12.11 -7.42 7.67
N GLU A 40 13.36 -7.46 8.15
CA GLU A 40 14.54 -7.50 7.28
C GLU A 40 14.57 -8.76 6.42
N ALA A 41 14.29 -9.92 7.01
CA ALA A 41 14.21 -11.17 6.27
C ALA A 41 13.05 -11.13 5.26
N TRP A 42 11.89 -10.64 5.68
CA TRP A 42 10.74 -10.50 4.79
C TRP A 42 11.04 -9.59 3.59
N TYR A 43 11.55 -8.38 3.86
CA TYR A 43 11.81 -7.38 2.84
C TYR A 43 12.90 -7.83 1.88
N GLU A 44 13.99 -8.42 2.34
CA GLU A 44 15.05 -8.89 1.43
C GLU A 44 14.58 -10.01 0.48
N ASN A 45 13.68 -10.88 0.93
CA ASN A 45 13.11 -11.94 0.09
C ASN A 45 12.07 -11.41 -0.91
N TYR A 46 11.33 -10.36 -0.55
CA TYR A 46 10.16 -9.92 -1.30
C TYR A 46 10.25 -8.54 -1.91
N LYS A 47 11.31 -7.75 -1.66
CA LYS A 47 11.46 -6.38 -2.18
C LYS A 47 11.26 -6.28 -3.68
N LYS A 48 11.64 -7.31 -4.45
CA LYS A 48 11.42 -7.38 -5.92
C LYS A 48 9.94 -7.33 -6.33
N LEU A 49 9.02 -7.70 -5.44
CA LEU A 49 7.56 -7.64 -5.67
C LEU A 49 6.99 -6.22 -5.43
N PHE A 50 7.77 -5.37 -4.76
CA PHE A 50 7.42 -4.02 -4.33
C PHE A 50 8.23 -2.93 -5.04
N THR A 51 9.35 -3.29 -5.65
CA THR A 51 10.21 -2.40 -6.43
C THR A 51 9.96 -2.59 -7.91
N VAL A 52 9.46 -1.55 -8.55
CA VAL A 52 9.51 -1.37 -10.00
C VAL A 52 10.94 -1.69 -10.47
N HIS A 53 11.09 -2.62 -11.41
CA HIS A 53 12.36 -2.77 -12.12
C HIS A 53 12.70 -1.39 -12.70
N ALA A 54 13.73 -0.73 -12.17
CA ALA A 54 14.21 0.56 -12.64
C ALA A 54 14.73 0.38 -14.08
N GLY A 55 13.82 0.43 -15.05
CA GLY A 55 14.08 0.23 -16.46
C GLY A 55 12.78 -0.08 -17.19
N SER A 56 12.39 0.82 -18.10
CA SER A 56 11.40 0.49 -19.11
C SER A 56 11.90 -0.72 -19.93
N PRO A 57 11.06 -1.71 -20.26
CA PRO A 57 11.42 -2.81 -21.15
C PRO A 57 11.79 -2.30 -22.54
N VAL A 58 11.40 -1.05 -22.87
CA VAL A 58 11.74 -0.39 -24.13
C VAL A 58 12.19 1.05 -23.86
N TYR A 59 13.35 1.45 -24.37
CA TYR A 59 13.83 2.82 -24.26
C TYR A 59 14.31 3.35 -25.61
N VAL A 60 14.08 4.64 -25.86
CA VAL A 60 14.54 5.33 -27.07
C VAL A 60 16.06 5.49 -27.02
N ILE A 61 16.73 5.18 -28.13
CA ILE A 61 18.17 5.40 -28.27
C ILE A 61 18.36 6.75 -28.97
N ASP A 62 18.77 7.77 -28.21
CA ASP A 62 19.04 9.12 -28.73
C ASP A 62 20.51 9.33 -29.18
N ASP A 63 21.38 8.33 -28.97
CA ASP A 63 22.81 8.42 -29.31
C ASP A 63 23.09 7.90 -30.73
N ILE A 64 23.41 8.84 -31.63
CA ILE A 64 23.82 8.61 -33.03
C ILE A 64 24.98 7.62 -33.17
N ASN A 65 25.84 7.47 -32.15
CA ASN A 65 26.98 6.56 -32.21
C ASN A 65 26.60 5.08 -32.00
N ARG A 66 25.35 4.79 -31.60
CA ARG A 66 24.87 3.42 -31.36
C ARG A 66 24.13 2.81 -32.54
N TYR A 67 23.69 3.59 -33.53
CA TYR A 67 23.12 3.07 -34.78
C TYR A 67 22.90 4.16 -35.84
N VAL A 68 23.19 3.88 -37.12
CA VAL A 68 22.70 4.69 -38.26
C VAL A 68 22.31 3.77 -39.43
N HIS A 69 21.02 3.71 -39.77
CA HIS A 69 20.60 3.81 -41.17
C HIS A 69 19.10 4.14 -41.31
N ASN A 70 18.85 5.30 -41.93
CA ASN A 70 17.59 5.81 -42.49
C ASN A 70 16.29 5.47 -41.76
N ASP A 71 15.72 6.46 -41.07
CA ASP A 71 14.59 7.15 -41.70
C ASP A 71 14.42 8.53 -41.09
N GLN A 72 14.21 9.54 -41.92
CA GLN A 72 13.89 10.92 -41.53
C GLN A 72 12.59 11.03 -40.71
N TYR A 73 11.94 9.88 -40.44
CA TYR A 73 10.63 9.70 -39.82
C TYR A 73 10.57 8.49 -38.86
N GLY A 74 11.71 7.87 -38.50
CA GLY A 74 11.76 6.63 -37.70
C GLY A 74 12.26 6.83 -36.26
N LEU A 75 11.84 5.95 -35.34
CA LEU A 75 12.31 5.90 -33.95
C LEU A 75 13.14 4.63 -33.71
N THR A 76 14.32 4.77 -33.12
CA THR A 76 15.14 3.62 -32.71
C THR A 76 14.95 3.35 -31.23
N VAL A 77 14.64 2.11 -30.88
CA VAL A 77 14.44 1.68 -29.49
C VAL A 77 15.30 0.46 -29.16
N SER A 78 15.76 0.38 -27.92
CA SER A 78 16.28 -0.86 -27.34
C SER A 78 15.14 -1.62 -26.68
N ILE A 79 15.09 -2.94 -26.86
CA ILE A 79 14.09 -3.81 -26.24
C ILE A 79 14.82 -4.82 -25.35
N GLN A 80 14.42 -4.86 -24.07
CA GLN A 80 14.88 -5.83 -23.10
C GLN A 80 14.05 -7.11 -23.22
N LEU A 81 14.61 -8.13 -23.88
CA LEU A 81 13.92 -9.41 -24.15
C LEU A 81 13.66 -10.27 -22.90
N THR A 82 14.12 -9.83 -21.73
CA THR A 82 13.86 -10.48 -20.44
C THR A 82 12.45 -10.20 -19.93
N TYR A 83 11.73 -9.24 -20.52
CA TYR A 83 10.37 -8.88 -20.13
C TYR A 83 9.31 -9.67 -20.92
N PRO A 84 8.11 -9.88 -20.35
CA PRO A 84 6.97 -10.45 -21.05
C PRO A 84 6.58 -9.67 -22.32
N ALA A 85 6.08 -10.38 -23.35
CA ALA A 85 5.78 -9.79 -24.65
C ALA A 85 4.69 -8.69 -24.58
N ASN A 86 3.70 -8.83 -23.70
CA ASN A 86 2.67 -7.82 -23.46
C ASN A 86 3.25 -6.53 -22.87
N GLU A 87 4.16 -6.63 -21.91
CA GLU A 87 4.84 -5.48 -21.28
C GLU A 87 5.71 -4.71 -22.29
N ILE A 88 6.42 -5.45 -23.15
CA ILE A 88 7.17 -4.85 -24.26
C ILE A 88 6.22 -4.11 -25.21
N LEU A 89 5.09 -4.71 -25.58
CA LEU A 89 4.13 -4.10 -26.50
C LEU A 89 3.48 -2.83 -25.91
N ASP A 90 3.15 -2.83 -24.63
CA ASP A 90 2.56 -1.67 -23.97
C ASP A 90 3.57 -0.52 -23.82
N ALA A 91 4.84 -0.82 -23.52
CA ALA A 91 5.90 0.16 -23.53
C ALA A 91 6.11 0.80 -24.92
N VAL A 92 6.09 -0.01 -25.99
CA VAL A 92 6.14 0.51 -27.38
C VAL A 92 4.94 1.42 -27.67
N LYS A 93 3.72 1.02 -27.27
CA LYS A 93 2.53 1.87 -27.46
C LYS A 93 2.66 3.22 -26.75
N ASN A 94 3.20 3.24 -25.53
CA ASN A 94 3.36 4.48 -24.77
C ASN A 94 4.40 5.41 -25.41
N ILE A 95 5.54 4.87 -25.84
CA ILE A 95 6.54 5.63 -26.61
C ILE A 95 5.91 6.20 -27.90
N LEU A 96 5.14 5.40 -28.64
CA LEU A 96 4.48 5.89 -29.85
C LEU A 96 3.46 7.00 -29.55
N LYS A 97 2.70 6.93 -28.45
CA LYS A 97 1.78 8.00 -28.02
C LYS A 97 2.53 9.31 -27.74
N GLU A 98 3.68 9.25 -27.09
CA GLU A 98 4.50 10.43 -26.77
C GLU A 98 5.03 11.12 -28.04
N TYR A 99 5.45 10.35 -29.05
CA TYR A 99 6.01 10.90 -30.28
C TYR A 99 4.95 11.27 -31.34
N GLN A 100 3.73 10.71 -31.27
CA GLN A 100 2.69 10.92 -32.31
C GLN A 100 1.65 12.01 -32.00
N ASN A 101 1.64 12.70 -30.84
CA ASN A 101 0.80 13.89 -30.66
C ASN A 101 1.21 14.84 -29.50
N PRO A 102 1.16 16.18 -29.68
CA PRO A 102 1.50 17.16 -28.65
C PRO A 102 0.24 17.72 -27.98
N HIS A 103 -0.42 16.99 -27.08
CA HIS A 103 -1.51 17.59 -26.28
C HIS A 103 -1.41 17.25 -24.79
N ARG A 104 -1.23 18.32 -24.02
CA ARG A 104 -1.29 18.44 -22.56
C ARG A 104 -2.49 17.70 -21.99
N GLY A 105 -2.25 16.73 -21.11
CA GLY A 105 -3.31 16.18 -20.28
C GLY A 105 -2.94 14.88 -19.57
N ARG A 106 -2.30 15.03 -18.39
CA ARG A 106 -2.09 14.03 -17.33
C ARG A 106 -1.19 12.83 -17.73
N PRO A 107 -0.07 12.58 -17.02
CA PRO A 107 0.69 11.34 -17.20
C PRO A 107 -0.26 10.15 -17.03
N GLN A 108 -0.33 9.27 -18.05
CA GLN A 108 -0.84 7.92 -17.85
C GLN A 108 0.14 7.22 -16.93
N LEU A 109 -0.36 6.57 -15.87
CA LEU A 109 0.45 5.71 -15.03
C LEU A 109 1.06 4.60 -15.91
N ASP A 110 2.35 4.36 -15.73
CA ASP A 110 3.07 3.28 -16.37
C ASP A 110 2.44 1.93 -16.02
N ASP A 111 1.95 1.20 -17.02
CA ASP A 111 1.52 -0.20 -16.93
C ASP A 111 2.74 -1.13 -16.98
N LEU A 112 3.69 -0.96 -16.05
CA LEU A 112 4.87 -1.82 -15.97
C LEU A 112 5.28 -2.11 -14.52
N GLY A 113 4.97 -3.36 -14.12
CA GLY A 113 5.68 -4.12 -13.08
C GLY A 113 5.50 -3.65 -11.66
N ASP A 114 4.50 -4.19 -10.96
CA ASP A 114 4.46 -4.37 -9.50
C ASP A 114 3.25 -5.23 -9.11
N ILE A 115 3.46 -6.40 -8.50
CA ILE A 115 2.34 -7.25 -8.05
C ILE A 115 1.60 -6.58 -6.87
N PHE A 116 2.31 -5.76 -6.08
CA PHE A 116 1.82 -5.17 -4.83
C PHE A 116 2.20 -3.67 -4.72
N GLN A 117 1.58 -2.81 -5.53
CA GLN A 117 1.74 -1.37 -5.42
C GLN A 117 1.02 -0.78 -4.21
N LEU A 118 1.58 0.32 -3.70
CA LEU A 118 0.88 1.15 -2.72
C LEU A 118 -0.33 1.83 -3.37
N ALA A 119 -1.52 1.61 -2.82
CA ALA A 119 -2.77 2.21 -3.28
C ALA A 119 -2.81 3.74 -3.07
N SER A 120 -2.03 4.26 -2.13
CA SER A 120 -1.85 5.69 -1.87
C SER A 120 -0.57 5.94 -1.08
N MET A 121 -0.18 7.21 -0.95
CA MET A 121 0.84 7.62 0.02
C MET A 121 0.43 7.17 1.43
N ALA A 122 1.36 6.56 2.16
CA ALA A 122 1.14 6.07 3.51
C ALA A 122 1.28 7.21 4.53
N ASP A 123 0.25 7.40 5.35
CA ASP A 123 0.36 8.21 6.57
C ASP A 123 0.81 7.30 7.72
N TYR A 124 2.10 7.32 8.03
CA TYR A 124 2.71 6.45 9.04
C TYR A 124 2.10 6.64 10.43
N SER A 125 1.71 7.88 10.77
CA SER A 125 1.10 8.18 12.07
C SER A 125 -0.26 7.49 12.21
N THR A 126 -1.07 7.58 11.15
CA THR A 126 -2.37 6.90 11.10
C THR A 126 -2.20 5.38 11.06
N LEU A 127 -1.30 4.83 10.24
CA LEU A 127 -1.06 3.39 10.18
C LEU A 127 -0.65 2.81 11.53
N LYS A 128 0.26 3.49 12.24
CA LYS A 128 0.64 3.10 13.59
C LYS A 128 -0.56 3.08 14.53
N ILE A 129 -1.35 4.15 14.57
CA ILE A 129 -2.56 4.23 15.41
C ILE A 129 -3.54 3.09 15.09
N LEU A 130 -3.75 2.78 13.81
CA LEU A 130 -4.66 1.70 13.40
C LEU A 130 -4.19 0.33 13.91
N LEU A 131 -2.89 0.04 13.82
CA LEU A 131 -2.34 -1.22 14.29
C LEU A 131 -2.33 -1.30 15.83
N ASP A 132 -1.97 -0.22 16.52
CA ASP A 132 -2.00 -0.17 17.99
C ASP A 132 -3.44 -0.35 18.53
N VAL A 133 -4.45 0.28 17.90
CA VAL A 133 -5.87 0.10 18.24
C VAL A 133 -6.32 -1.35 17.99
N TYR A 134 -5.87 -1.97 16.90
CA TYR A 134 -6.19 -3.37 16.60
C TYR A 134 -5.63 -4.30 17.68
N ASP A 135 -4.36 -4.15 18.03
CA ASP A 135 -3.67 -5.01 19.00
C ASP A 135 -4.33 -4.93 20.38
N LEU A 136 -4.67 -3.72 20.84
CA LEU A 136 -5.32 -3.52 22.14
C LEU A 136 -6.74 -4.11 22.19
N LEU A 137 -7.48 -4.12 21.07
CA LEU A 137 -8.88 -4.58 21.04
C LEU A 137 -9.06 -6.02 20.56
N ASN A 138 -8.00 -6.64 20.04
CA ASN A 138 -7.99 -8.02 19.55
C ASN A 138 -7.32 -8.99 20.53
N VAL A 139 -7.41 -8.68 21.83
CA VAL A 139 -7.05 -9.58 22.94
C VAL A 139 -8.24 -10.42 23.39
N SER A 140 -8.05 -11.34 24.34
CA SER A 140 -9.16 -12.11 24.93
C SER A 140 -10.21 -11.17 25.54
N GLU A 141 -11.49 -11.55 25.47
CA GLU A 141 -12.61 -10.74 25.98
C GLU A 141 -12.46 -10.38 27.47
N GLU A 142 -11.77 -11.21 28.25
CA GLU A 142 -11.48 -10.96 29.68
C GLU A 142 -10.48 -9.82 29.92
N LEU A 143 -9.60 -9.56 28.96
CA LEU A 143 -8.54 -8.55 29.04
C LEU A 143 -8.83 -7.34 28.15
N LYS A 144 -9.97 -7.34 27.46
CA LYS A 144 -10.28 -6.36 26.44
C LYS A 144 -10.60 -5.01 27.07
N PRO A 145 -9.76 -3.99 26.87
CA PRO A 145 -10.04 -2.65 27.36
C PRO A 145 -11.27 -2.09 26.67
N SER A 146 -11.97 -1.20 27.36
CA SER A 146 -13.02 -0.38 26.76
C SER A 146 -12.43 0.55 25.70
N PHE A 147 -13.27 1.00 24.77
CA PHE A 147 -12.83 1.97 23.75
C PHE A 147 -12.33 3.27 24.36
N TYR A 148 -12.85 3.67 25.52
CA TYR A 148 -12.39 4.86 26.21
C TYR A 148 -10.95 4.67 26.70
N GLU A 149 -10.67 3.55 27.39
CA GLU A 149 -9.34 3.22 27.92
C GLU A 149 -8.30 3.14 26.81
N VAL A 150 -8.63 2.52 25.67
CA VAL A 150 -7.74 2.51 24.49
C VAL A 150 -7.44 3.92 23.99
N GLY A 151 -8.46 4.78 23.95
CA GLY A 151 -8.28 6.15 23.48
C GLY A 151 -7.43 7.02 24.40
N VAL A 152 -7.48 6.74 25.71
CA VAL A 152 -6.61 7.38 26.72
C VAL A 152 -5.18 6.84 26.62
N GLU A 153 -5.01 5.51 26.54
CA GLU A 153 -3.69 4.85 26.45
C GLU A 153 -2.90 5.33 25.22
N LEU A 154 -3.58 5.51 24.08
CA LEU A 154 -2.98 5.95 22.82
C LEU A 154 -2.99 7.48 22.62
N ASP A 155 -3.46 8.25 23.61
CA ASP A 155 -3.56 9.72 23.56
C ASP A 155 -4.25 10.27 22.28
N LEU A 156 -5.34 9.63 21.86
CA LEU A 156 -5.96 9.91 20.55
C LEU A 156 -6.74 11.23 20.51
N SER A 157 -7.30 11.64 21.64
CA SER A 157 -8.02 12.91 21.78
C SER A 157 -7.79 13.45 23.18
N PRO A 158 -6.70 14.20 23.41
CA PRO A 158 -6.39 14.78 24.72
C PRO A 158 -7.55 15.61 25.29
N LYS A 159 -8.30 16.31 24.41
CA LYS A 159 -9.47 17.11 24.78
C LYS A 159 -10.67 16.29 25.27
N SER A 160 -10.68 14.99 24.99
CA SER A 160 -11.72 14.05 25.39
C SER A 160 -11.32 13.19 26.59
N VAL A 161 -10.21 13.53 27.26
CA VAL A 161 -9.83 12.92 28.54
C VAL A 161 -10.66 13.55 29.66
N ILE A 162 -11.22 12.70 30.52
CA ILE A 162 -12.05 13.11 31.66
C ILE A 162 -11.11 13.71 32.72
N GLU A 163 -11.45 14.90 33.18
CA GLU A 163 -10.67 15.65 34.15
C GLU A 163 -11.40 15.76 35.50
N PRO A 164 -10.67 15.88 36.62
CA PRO A 164 -11.27 16.18 37.91
C PRO A 164 -12.04 17.51 37.86
N GLY A 165 -13.37 17.45 38.01
CA GLY A 165 -14.25 18.62 37.97
C GLY A 165 -15.14 18.70 36.74
N ASP A 166 -15.00 17.79 35.77
CA ASP A 166 -15.95 17.66 34.67
C ASP A 166 -17.37 17.42 35.20
N SER A 167 -18.36 18.09 34.59
CA SER A 167 -19.75 17.82 34.92
C SER A 167 -20.19 16.44 34.41
N PRO A 168 -21.28 15.86 34.93
CA PRO A 168 -21.82 14.60 34.39
C PRO A 168 -22.11 14.63 32.89
N LYS A 169 -22.43 15.83 32.35
CA LYS A 169 -22.62 16.03 30.91
C LYS A 169 -21.29 15.97 30.17
N ASP A 170 -20.26 16.67 30.66
CA ASP A 170 -18.94 16.70 30.01
C ASP A 170 -18.31 15.32 29.98
N ILE A 171 -18.41 14.56 31.08
CA ILE A 171 -17.96 13.16 31.17
C ILE A 171 -18.60 12.33 30.05
N ARG A 172 -19.93 12.42 29.89
CA ARG A 172 -20.66 11.68 28.87
C ARG A 172 -20.25 12.07 27.44
N ASP A 173 -20.12 13.37 27.17
CA ASP A 173 -19.79 13.89 25.84
C ASP A 173 -18.36 13.51 25.45
N LYS A 174 -17.40 13.66 26.38
CA LYS A 174 -16.00 13.22 26.21
C LYS A 174 -15.90 11.71 25.98
N THR A 175 -16.59 10.91 26.79
CA THR A 175 -16.63 9.45 26.66
C THR A 175 -17.19 9.03 25.29
N THR A 176 -18.30 9.64 24.88
CA THR A 176 -18.94 9.36 23.58
C THR A 176 -18.02 9.70 22.41
N THR A 177 -17.32 10.82 22.49
CA THR A 177 -16.38 11.28 21.45
C THR A 177 -15.21 10.32 21.33
N MET A 178 -14.57 9.96 22.45
CA MET A 178 -13.45 9.02 22.46
C MET A 178 -13.87 7.64 21.94
N ASN A 179 -14.99 7.11 22.45
CA ASN A 179 -15.52 5.81 22.01
C ASN A 179 -15.80 5.78 20.50
N SER A 180 -16.35 6.85 19.95
CA SER A 180 -16.64 6.95 18.51
C SER A 180 -15.36 6.99 17.69
N LEU A 181 -14.33 7.70 18.15
CA LEU A 181 -13.03 7.78 17.49
C LEU A 181 -12.33 6.42 17.46
N VAL A 182 -12.23 5.74 18.62
CA VAL A 182 -11.61 4.42 18.72
C VAL A 182 -12.39 3.38 17.93
N SER A 183 -13.72 3.39 17.99
CA SER A 183 -14.57 2.52 17.17
C SER A 183 -14.30 2.68 15.68
N LYS A 184 -14.15 3.94 15.23
CA LYS A 184 -13.81 4.27 13.83
C LYS A 184 -12.44 3.71 13.44
N TYR A 185 -11.39 3.92 14.26
CA TYR A 185 -10.06 3.39 13.98
C TYR A 185 -10.01 1.86 14.04
N HIS A 186 -10.73 1.24 14.97
CA HIS A 186 -10.83 -0.21 15.04
C HIS A 186 -11.48 -0.78 13.77
N ARG A 187 -12.56 -0.17 13.26
CA ARG A 187 -13.13 -0.57 11.96
C ARG A 187 -12.12 -0.42 10.83
N TRP A 188 -11.44 0.74 10.76
CA TRP A 188 -10.44 1.01 9.72
C TRP A 188 -9.24 0.07 9.78
N SER A 189 -8.83 -0.36 10.97
CA SER A 189 -7.74 -1.35 11.13
C SER A 189 -8.13 -2.72 10.56
N LYS A 190 -9.37 -3.15 10.75
CA LYS A 190 -9.90 -4.39 10.14
C LYS A 190 -9.99 -4.29 8.63
N GLU A 191 -10.43 -3.13 8.11
CA GLU A 191 -10.44 -2.85 6.67
C GLU A 191 -9.02 -2.87 6.10
N LEU A 192 -8.04 -2.27 6.78
CA LEU A 192 -6.64 -2.27 6.39
C LEU A 192 -6.10 -3.71 6.28
N ILE A 193 -6.30 -4.53 7.31
CA ILE A 193 -5.85 -5.93 7.33
C ILE A 193 -6.51 -6.72 6.21
N SER A 194 -7.83 -6.66 6.09
CA SER A 194 -8.56 -7.42 5.07
C SER A 194 -8.16 -7.00 3.65
N ASN A 195 -7.90 -5.72 3.39
CA ASN A 195 -7.42 -5.29 2.09
C ASN A 195 -5.95 -5.71 1.85
N ALA A 196 -5.10 -5.73 2.88
CA ALA A 196 -3.74 -6.23 2.77
C ALA A 196 -3.70 -7.73 2.46
N GLU A 197 -4.61 -8.54 3.04
CA GLU A 197 -4.81 -9.97 2.69
C GLU A 197 -5.21 -10.16 1.21
N GLU A 198 -5.82 -9.14 0.61
CA GLU A 198 -6.10 -9.12 -0.81
C GLU A 198 -4.95 -8.56 -1.65
N GLY A 199 -3.88 -8.02 -1.05
CA GLY A 199 -2.76 -7.39 -1.75
C GLY A 199 -2.98 -5.93 -2.10
N PHE A 200 -3.81 -5.22 -1.34
CA PHE A 200 -4.01 -3.77 -1.48
C PHE A 200 -3.63 -3.06 -0.18
N PHE A 201 -2.66 -2.15 -0.26
CA PHE A 201 -2.18 -1.45 0.92
C PHE A 201 -1.70 -0.04 0.55
N PRO A 202 -1.87 0.99 1.39
CA PRO A 202 -2.76 1.01 2.54
C PRO A 202 -4.19 1.36 2.09
N VAL A 203 -5.18 0.48 2.32
CA VAL A 203 -6.59 0.74 1.97
C VAL A 203 -7.49 0.60 3.19
N TYR A 204 -7.98 1.74 3.67
CA TYR A 204 -8.89 1.85 4.81
C TYR A 204 -9.74 3.12 4.72
N GLY A 205 -10.92 3.12 5.33
CA GLY A 205 -11.76 4.30 5.44
C GLY A 205 -12.16 4.91 4.10
N THR A 206 -11.65 6.11 3.80
CA THR A 206 -11.96 6.83 2.55
C THR A 206 -10.98 6.54 1.41
N ILE A 207 -9.90 5.78 1.67
CA ILE A 207 -8.93 5.41 0.63
C ILE A 207 -9.59 4.40 -0.30
N LYS A 208 -9.62 4.71 -1.59
CA LYS A 208 -10.29 3.87 -2.57
C LYS A 208 -9.41 2.68 -2.92
N LYS A 209 -10.02 1.49 -2.89
CA LYS A 209 -9.44 0.29 -3.47
C LYS A 209 -9.31 0.48 -4.99
N PRO A 210 -8.14 0.23 -5.58
CA PRO A 210 -7.97 0.17 -7.03
C PRO A 210 -8.96 -0.83 -7.65
N LYS A 211 -9.43 -0.57 -8.87
CA LYS A 211 -10.38 -1.49 -9.51
C LYS A 211 -9.64 -2.76 -9.89
N ARG A 212 -10.20 -3.94 -9.55
CA ARG A 212 -9.59 -5.25 -9.85
C ARG A 212 -9.25 -5.44 -11.35
N ASN A 213 -10.00 -4.80 -12.24
CA ASN A 213 -9.83 -4.88 -13.69
C ASN A 213 -8.55 -4.15 -14.18
N GLU A 214 -7.95 -3.29 -13.35
CA GLU A 214 -6.68 -2.60 -13.63
C GLU A 214 -5.47 -3.44 -13.16
N LEU A 215 -5.69 -4.56 -12.45
CA LEU A 215 -4.65 -5.49 -11.96
C LEU A 215 -4.80 -6.92 -12.52
N GLY A 216 -5.78 -7.13 -13.41
CA GLY A 216 -6.31 -8.44 -13.79
C GLY A 216 -5.75 -9.06 -15.06
N PHE A 217 -4.62 -8.62 -15.61
CA PHE A 217 -4.05 -9.20 -16.84
C PHE A 217 -3.02 -10.32 -16.62
N LEU A 218 -2.81 -10.80 -15.39
CA LEU A 218 -1.81 -11.83 -15.07
C LEU A 218 -2.36 -13.12 -14.46
N ILE A 219 -3.60 -13.51 -14.79
CA ILE A 219 -4.06 -14.89 -14.57
C ILE A 219 -4.56 -15.43 -15.91
N ASN A 220 -3.63 -15.91 -16.73
CA ASN A 220 -3.83 -17.00 -17.68
C ASN A 220 -2.47 -17.37 -18.26
N ASN A 221 -1.86 -18.41 -17.68
CA ASN A 221 -1.09 -19.46 -18.36
C ASN A 221 -0.91 -20.63 -17.39
#